data_AF-A0A533ZVV2-F1
#
_entry.id   AF-A0A533ZVV2-F1
#
_cell.length_a   1.000
_cell.length_b   1.000
_cell.length_c   1.000
_cell.angle_alpha   90.00
_cell.angle_beta   90.00
_cell.angle_gamma   90.00
#
_symmetry.space_group_name_H-M   'P 1'
#
loop_
_entity.id
_entity.type
_entity.pdbx_description
1 polymer ?
#
loop_
_entity_poly.entity_id
_entity_poly.type
_entity_poly.pdbx_seq_one_letter_code
_entity_poly.pdbx_strand_id
1 'polypeptide(L)' 'GGVFVIEALSVIFQVASFKSRGKRVFLMAPIHHHFELKGWEEPKVVVRLWIIAVLLALFSLSTLKLR' A
#
# COMPACT_ATOMS: atom_id res chain seq x y z
N GLY A 1 -9.36 -2.42 -5.32
CA GLY A 1 -9.94 -2.13 -3.99
C GLY A 1 -8.88 -2.07 -2.91
N GLY A 2 -8.44 -3.22 -2.38
CA GLY A 2 -7.59 -3.25 -1.19
C GLY A 2 -6.23 -2.53 -1.31
N VAL A 3 -5.60 -2.47 -2.49
CA VAL A 3 -4.37 -1.66 -2.68
C VAL A 3 -4.62 -0.17 -2.38
N PHE A 4 -5.76 0.40 -2.78
CA PHE A 4 -6.11 1.78 -2.45
C PHE A 4 -6.28 2.00 -0.95
N VAL A 5 -6.82 1.00 -0.24
CA VAL A 5 -6.95 1.05 1.22
C VAL A 5 -5.55 1.05 1.87
N ILE A 6 -4.62 0.23 1.38
CA ILE A 6 -3.24 0.20 1.86
C ILE A 6 -2.54 1.54 1.61
N GLU A 7 -2.71 2.13 0.43
CA GLU A 7 -2.17 3.45 0.10
C GLU A 7 -2.70 4.53 1.05
N ALA A 8 -4.01 4.58 1.28
CA ALA A 8 -4.63 5.53 2.21
C ALA A 8 -4.16 5.31 3.67
N LEU A 9 -4.10 4.04 4.11
CA LEU A 9 -3.60 3.70 5.44
C LEU A 9 -2.15 4.11 5.64
N SER A 10 -1.31 4.01 4.60
CA SER A 10 0.08 4.44 4.67
C SER A 10 0.19 5.94 4.97
N VAL A 11 -0.68 6.76 4.37
CA VAL A 11 -0.76 8.21 4.62
C VAL A 11 -1.26 8.48 6.04
N ILE A 12 -2.32 7.78 6.48
CA ILE A 12 -2.86 7.93 7.83
C ILE A 12 -1.79 7.63 8.89
N PHE A 13 -1.09 6.50 8.76
CA PHE A 13 -0.03 6.13 9.71
C PHE A 13 1.15 7.08 9.65
N GLN A 14 1.56 7.51 8.47
CA GLN A 14 2.64 8.49 8.31
C GLN A 14 2.30 9.81 9.01
N VAL A 15 1.11 10.36 8.76
CA VAL A 15 0.67 11.62 9.36
C VAL A 15 0.47 11.47 10.87
N ALA A 16 -0.15 10.38 11.33
CA ALA A 16 -0.35 10.12 12.75
C ALA A 16 0.98 9.99 13.51
N SER A 17 1.97 9.31 12.94
CA SER A 17 3.29 9.17 13.56
C SER A 17 4.06 10.49 13.58
N PHE A 18 4.00 11.26 12.49
CA PHE A 18 4.67 12.55 12.43
C PHE A 18 4.05 13.57 13.39
N LYS A 19 2.71 13.59 13.52
CA LYS A 19 2.01 14.45 14.49
C LYS A 19 2.24 14.05 15.94
N SER A 20 2.34 12.75 16.24
CA SER A 20 2.47 12.26 17.63
C SER A 20 3.92 12.21 18.12
N ARG A 21 4.87 11.82 17.26
CA ARG A 21 6.26 11.55 17.65
C ARG A 21 7.30 12.36 16.87
N GLY A 22 6.88 13.12 15.86
CA GLY A 22 7.78 13.84 14.95
C GLY A 22 8.62 12.92 14.05
N LYS A 23 8.32 11.61 14.03
CA LYS A 23 9.10 10.60 13.29
C LYS A 23 8.28 10.05 12.13
N ARG A 24 8.95 9.78 11.02
CA ARG A 24 8.37 9.13 9.84
C ARG A 24 8.39 7.61 10.02
N VAL A 25 7.33 6.92 9.59
CA VAL A 25 7.25 5.45 9.63
C VAL A 25 7.74 4.86 8.31
N PHE A 26 7.36 5.51 7.21
CA PHE A 26 7.82 5.23 5.86
C PHE A 26 8.75 6.35 5.40
N LEU A 27 9.71 6.03 4.53
CA LEU A 27 10.55 7.02 3.84
C LEU A 27 9.72 8.15 3.21
N MET A 28 8.61 7.77 2.55
CA MET A 28 7.59 8.67 2.01
C MET A 28 6.24 7.93 2.02
N ALA A 29 5.16 8.69 2.14
CA ALA A 29 3.80 8.20 1.89
C ALA A 29 3.21 9.03 0.72
N PRO A 30 2.41 8.42 -0.17
CA PRO A 30 1.86 7.06 -0.11
C PRO A 30 2.89 5.95 -0.34
N ILE A 31 2.51 4.68 -0.16
CA ILE A 31 3.47 3.57 0.03
C ILE A 31 4.24 3.20 -1.23
N HIS A 32 3.74 3.49 -2.44
CA HIS A 32 4.52 3.28 -3.66
C HIS A 32 5.82 4.12 -3.69
N HIS A 33 5.77 5.39 -3.26
CA HIS A 33 6.96 6.24 -3.16
C HIS A 33 7.97 5.74 -2.13
N HIS A 34 7.51 5.03 -1.09
CA HIS A 34 8.42 4.36 -0.16
C HIS A 34 9.32 3.34 -0.88
N PHE A 35 8.79 2.63 -1.87
CA PHE A 35 9.55 1.65 -2.66
C PHE A 35 10.43 2.31 -3.71
N GLU A 36 9.97 3.38 -4.34
CA GLU A 36 10.79 4.20 -5.25
C GLU A 36 12.04 4.74 -4.55
N LEU A 37 11.89 5.29 -3.34
CA LEU A 37 13.02 5.75 -2.52
C LEU A 37 13.93 4.61 -2.02
N LYS A 38 13.46 3.36 -2.05
CA LYS A 38 14.30 2.16 -1.83
C LYS A 38 15.03 1.71 -3.11
N GLY A 39 14.94 2.48 -4.19
CA GLY A 39 15.62 2.21 -5.46
C GLY A 39 14.83 1.29 -6.40
N TRP A 40 13.52 1.12 -6.20
CA TRP A 40 12.72 0.38 -7.16
C TRP A 40 12.30 1.31 -8.31
N GLU A 41 12.45 0.82 -9.53
CA GLU A 41 11.91 1.49 -10.72
C GLU A 41 10.39 1.52 -10.64
N GLU A 42 9.78 2.64 -11.06
CA GLU A 42 8.34 2.84 -11.05
C GLU A 42 7.56 1.68 -11.72
N PRO A 43 7.94 1.18 -12.91
CA PRO A 43 7.25 0.03 -13.51
C PRO A 43 7.30 -1.23 -12.64
N LYS A 44 8.41 -1.46 -11.93
CA LYS A 44 8.56 -2.60 -11.01
C LYS A 44 7.62 -2.47 -9.82
N VAL A 45 7.43 -1.27 -9.27
CA VAL A 45 6.47 -1.01 -8.18
C VAL A 45 5.04 -1.23 -8.67
N VAL A 46 4.68 -0.65 -9.82
CA VAL A 46 3.34 -0.76 -10.42
C VAL A 46 2.95 -2.23 -10.66
N VAL A 47 3.82 -3.00 -11.31
CA VAL A 47 3.54 -4.42 -11.60
C VAL A 47 3.38 -5.23 -10.31
N ARG A 48 4.18 -4.98 -9.27
CA ARG A 48 4.05 -5.68 -7.99
C ARG A 48 2.76 -5.32 -7.26
N LEU A 49 2.33 -4.05 -7.30
CA LEU A 49 1.03 -3.64 -6.76
C LEU A 49 -0.13 -4.26 -7.53
N TRP A 50 -0.01 -4.45 -8.85
CA TRP A 50 -1.01 -5.18 -9.64
C TRP A 50 -1.12 -6.64 -9.24
N ILE A 51 0.01 -7.32 -9.00
CA ILE A 51 -0.01 -8.71 -8.49
C ILE A 51 -0.79 -8.77 -7.16
N ILE A 52 -0.52 -7.85 -6.24
CA ILE A 52 -1.26 -7.77 -4.96
C ILE A 52 -2.74 -7.44 -5.20
N ALA A 53 -3.06 -6.54 -6.13
CA ALA A 53 -4.44 -6.19 -6.46
C ALA A 53 -5.23 -7.39 -7.00
N VAL A 54 -4.62 -8.22 -7.86
CA VAL A 54 -5.22 -9.44 -8.39
C VAL A 54 -5.42 -10.47 -7.27
N LEU A 55 -4.44 -10.67 -6.40
CA LEU A 55 -4.59 -11.57 -5.24
C LEU A 55 -5.74 -11.15 -4.32
N LEU A 56 -5.87 -9.85 -4.04
CA LEU A 56 -6.98 -9.31 -3.24
C LEU A 56 -8.32 -9.42 -3.96
N ALA A 57 -8.34 -9.30 -5.29
CA ALA A 57 -9.55 -9.52 -6.08
C ALA A 57 -9.99 -11.00 -6.02
N LEU A 58 -9.06 -11.94 -6.18
CA LEU A 58 -9.33 -13.37 -6.03
C LEU A 58 -9.80 -13.72 -4.62
N PHE A 59 -9.17 -13.13 -3.59
CA PHE A 59 -9.61 -13.28 -2.21
C PHE A 59 -11.04 -12.77 -2.02
N SER A 60 -11.38 -11.58 -2.54
CA SER A 60 -12.75 -11.04 -2.50
C SER A 60 -13.76 -11.94 -3.23
N LEU A 61 -13.38 -12.55 -4.35
CA LEU A 61 -14.22 -13.52 -5.06
C LEU A 61 -14.40 -14.81 -4.25
N SER A 62 -13.37 -15.27 -3.55
CA SER A 62 -13.47 -16.45 -2.67
C SER A 62 -14.45 -16.23 -1.51
N THR A 63 -14.52 -15.01 -0.98
CA THR A 63 -15.47 -14.67 0.11
C THR A 63 -16.93 -14.61 -0.35
N LEU A 64 -17.20 -14.44 -1.65
CA LEU A 64 -18.56 -14.40 -2.20
C LEU A 64 -19.25 -15.77 -2.22
N LYS A 65 -18.49 -16.87 -2.14
CA LYS A 65 -19.01 -18.26 -2.03
C LYS A 65 -19.05 -18.78 -0.59
N LEU A 66 -19.04 -17.90 0.41
CA LEU A 66 -19.30 -18.27 1.80
C LEU A 66 -20.80 -18.43 2.06
N ARG A 67 -21.47 -19.28 1.27
CA ARG A 67 -22.75 -19.92 1.61
C ARG A 67 -23.03 -21.10 0.69
#